data_AF-A0A6A4P410-F1
#
_entry.id   AF-A0A6A4P410-F1
#
_cell.length_a   1.000
_cell.length_b   1.000
_cell.length_c   1.000
_cell.angle_alpha   90.00
_cell.angle_beta   90.00
_cell.angle_gamma   90.00
#
_symmetry.space_group_name_H-M   'P 1'
#
loop_
_entity.id
_entity.type
_entity.pdbx_description
1 polymer ?
#
loop_
_entity_poly.entity_id
_entity_poly.type
_entity_poly.pdbx_seq_one_letter_code
_entity_poly.pdbx_strand_id
1 'polypeptide(L)'
;MHSAMAKVQALFLLLVISFSLCVFSLELAPHHHHHNHHRRHHHHHHSPLHPSPAHPPHHHRHHHHHHHHSHAPAKPQTHHHPLAPAPSEAPTHHIYTNTLTHVPLQVHPPAVAHPIPKGFVAVEGYVYTKSCKNAYLNTISGATPLPGAIVKLECNITRNPLIQTAKTTVSGKFFLLADKSITTDEVHKCKVFLVSTTFSYEGQLPSNYNDGITGATLRPQKPIVSKNLHFFLYNVGPLAFEPLCAY
;
A
#
# COMPACT_ATOMS: atom_id res chain seq x y z
N MET A 1 -44.16 10.59 22.95
CA MET A 1 -42.85 10.40 22.28
C MET A 1 -41.94 9.41 23.01
N HIS A 2 -41.67 9.55 24.32
CA HIS A 2 -40.74 8.69 25.09
C HIS A 2 -40.82 7.16 24.83
N SER A 3 -42.03 6.57 24.75
CA SER A 3 -42.20 5.12 24.50
C SER A 3 -41.58 4.64 23.16
N ALA A 4 -41.52 5.50 22.13
CA ALA A 4 -40.90 5.13 20.85
C ALA A 4 -39.38 5.01 20.96
N MET A 5 -38.73 5.95 21.66
CA MET A 5 -37.27 5.91 21.87
C MET A 5 -36.85 4.71 22.71
N ALA A 6 -37.62 4.36 23.76
CA ALA A 6 -37.37 3.16 24.55
C ALA A 6 -37.40 1.87 23.70
N LYS A 7 -38.36 1.75 22.77
CA LYS A 7 -38.44 0.61 21.84
C LYS A 7 -37.25 0.56 20.86
N VAL A 8 -36.83 1.71 20.32
CA VAL A 8 -35.65 1.79 19.43
C VAL A 8 -34.36 1.41 20.18
N GLN A 9 -34.19 1.88 21.42
CA GLN A 9 -33.03 1.57 22.24
C GLN A 9 -32.99 0.09 22.65
N ALA A 10 -34.13 -0.51 22.98
CA ALA A 10 -34.24 -1.95 23.24
C ALA A 10 -33.90 -2.79 21.99
N LEU A 11 -34.41 -2.40 20.81
CA LEU A 11 -34.08 -3.07 19.55
C LEU A 11 -32.59 -2.95 19.19
N PHE A 12 -31.99 -1.79 19.42
CA PHE A 12 -30.55 -1.59 19.21
C PHE A 12 -29.71 -2.47 20.14
N LEU A 13 -30.07 -2.57 21.42
CA LEU A 13 -29.39 -3.47 22.37
C LEU A 13 -29.52 -4.94 21.97
N LEU A 14 -30.70 -5.39 21.52
CA LEU A 14 -30.91 -6.75 21.02
C LEU A 14 -30.06 -7.06 19.77
N LEU A 15 -29.94 -6.11 18.83
CA LEU A 15 -29.09 -6.26 17.65
C LEU A 15 -27.60 -6.33 18.02
N VAL A 16 -27.13 -5.51 18.98
CA VAL A 16 -25.74 -5.56 19.47
C VAL A 16 -25.45 -6.88 20.17
N ILE A 17 -26.35 -7.36 21.05
CA ILE A 17 -26.21 -8.65 21.74
C ILE A 17 -26.20 -9.81 20.73
N SER A 18 -27.13 -9.81 19.77
CA SER A 18 -27.20 -10.82 18.72
C SER A 18 -25.93 -10.85 17.86
N PHE A 19 -25.41 -9.68 17.46
CA PHE A 19 -24.16 -9.60 16.68
C PHE A 19 -22.96 -10.13 17.47
N SER A 20 -22.82 -9.74 18.75
CA SER A 20 -21.77 -10.25 19.63
C SER A 20 -21.84 -11.77 19.80
N LEU A 21 -23.03 -12.33 20.00
CA LEU A 21 -23.22 -13.78 20.10
C LEU A 21 -22.84 -14.49 18.80
N CYS A 22 -23.24 -13.97 17.63
CA CYS A 22 -22.84 -14.53 16.34
C CYS A 22 -21.31 -14.52 16.13
N VAL A 23 -20.61 -13.48 16.56
CA VAL A 23 -19.13 -13.42 16.50
C VAL A 23 -18.50 -14.47 17.42
N PHE A 24 -18.96 -14.60 18.67
CA PHE A 24 -18.46 -15.63 19.59
C PHE A 24 -18.78 -17.06 19.14
N SER A 25 -19.92 -17.30 18.48
CA SER A 25 -20.25 -18.60 17.89
C SER A 25 -19.37 -18.95 16.68
N LEU A 26 -18.81 -17.97 15.99
CA LEU A 26 -17.87 -18.20 14.88
C LEU A 26 -16.49 -18.64 15.38
N GLU A 27 -16.02 -18.04 16.49
CA GLU A 27 -14.74 -18.37 17.14
C GLU A 27 -14.75 -19.77 17.82
N LEU A 28 -15.95 -20.30 18.10
CA LEU A 28 -16.15 -21.63 18.72
C LEU A 28 -16.21 -22.80 17.72
N ALA A 29 -16.00 -22.54 16.43
CA ALA A 29 -15.83 -23.62 15.44
C ALA A 29 -14.54 -24.41 15.74
N PRO A 30 -14.59 -25.73 16.02
CA PRO A 30 -13.38 -26.46 16.39
C PRO A 30 -12.35 -26.47 15.25
N HIS A 31 -11.16 -25.92 15.51
CA HIS A 31 -10.02 -26.06 14.60
C HIS A 31 -9.62 -27.54 14.52
N HIS A 32 -10.12 -28.24 13.50
CA HIS A 32 -9.73 -29.61 13.19
C HIS A 32 -8.28 -29.63 12.68
N HIS A 33 -7.33 -29.65 13.62
CA HIS A 33 -5.93 -29.96 13.33
C HIS A 33 -5.84 -31.37 12.76
N HIS A 34 -5.64 -31.47 11.45
CA HIS A 34 -5.41 -32.72 10.75
C HIS A 34 -4.00 -33.24 11.05
N HIS A 35 -3.78 -33.77 12.26
CA HIS A 35 -2.53 -34.42 12.64
C HIS A 35 -2.29 -35.67 11.79
N ASN A 36 -1.43 -35.53 10.78
CA ASN A 36 -1.05 -36.62 9.90
C ASN A 36 -0.06 -37.58 10.60
N HIS A 37 -0.60 -38.44 11.48
CA HIS A 37 0.18 -39.43 12.21
C HIS A 37 0.63 -40.59 11.30
N HIS A 38 1.86 -40.49 10.78
CA HIS A 38 2.57 -41.65 10.20
C HIS A 38 2.88 -42.69 11.30
N ARG A 39 1.93 -43.60 11.49
CA ARG A 39 2.00 -44.68 12.49
C ARG A 39 2.94 -45.81 12.03
N ARG A 40 4.25 -45.65 12.25
CA ARG A 40 5.22 -46.75 12.10
C ARG A 40 4.97 -47.81 13.16
N HIS A 41 4.28 -48.89 12.80
CA HIS A 41 4.25 -50.11 13.59
C HIS A 41 5.51 -50.94 13.32
N HIS A 42 6.27 -51.23 14.39
CA HIS A 42 7.29 -52.26 14.36
C HIS A 42 6.65 -53.63 14.58
N HIS A 43 6.92 -54.58 13.69
CA HIS A 43 6.76 -56.01 13.96
C HIS A 43 8.11 -56.68 13.76
N HIS A 44 8.55 -57.43 14.77
CA HIS A 44 9.72 -58.31 14.67
C HIS A 44 9.25 -59.72 14.34
N HIS A 45 9.92 -60.37 13.40
CA HIS A 45 10.10 -61.82 13.39
C HIS A 45 11.47 -62.17 12.82
N HIS A 46 12.03 -63.29 13.25
CA HIS A 46 13.41 -63.68 13.02
C HIS A 46 13.58 -64.58 11.78
N SER A 47 14.71 -64.45 11.07
CA SER A 47 15.50 -65.55 10.51
C SER A 47 16.91 -65.05 10.11
N PRO A 48 17.93 -65.93 9.97
CA PRO A 48 19.29 -65.55 10.42
C PRO A 48 20.44 -65.78 9.41
N LEU A 49 21.66 -65.48 9.90
CA LEU A 49 23.00 -65.96 9.50
C LEU A 49 23.92 -65.03 8.66
N HIS A 50 25.13 -64.85 9.22
CA HIS A 50 26.44 -64.70 8.56
C HIS A 50 26.90 -63.31 8.04
N PRO A 51 28.23 -63.04 7.95
CA PRO A 51 28.77 -61.88 8.69
C PRO A 51 29.58 -60.83 7.89
N SER A 52 29.92 -59.75 8.61
CA SER A 52 31.11 -58.87 8.56
C SER A 52 32.35 -59.40 7.79
N PRO A 53 33.22 -58.51 7.23
CA PRO A 53 33.71 -57.31 7.94
C PRO A 53 34.18 -56.06 7.12
N ALA A 54 34.69 -55.09 7.89
CA ALA A 54 35.91 -54.28 7.63
C ALA A 54 35.82 -52.85 7.01
N HIS A 55 36.17 -51.90 7.89
CA HIS A 55 37.01 -50.70 7.69
C HIS A 55 36.40 -49.32 7.28
N PRO A 56 37.06 -48.19 7.66
CA PRO A 56 36.43 -46.89 7.86
C PRO A 56 36.99 -45.79 6.89
N PRO A 57 36.64 -44.49 7.00
CA PRO A 57 36.77 -43.53 5.89
C PRO A 57 38.13 -42.80 5.82
N HIS A 58 38.44 -42.23 4.66
CA HIS A 58 39.50 -41.22 4.48
C HIS A 58 39.12 -40.11 3.47
N HIS A 59 39.86 -39.01 3.51
CA HIS A 59 39.54 -37.71 2.89
C HIS A 59 40.09 -37.49 1.46
N HIS A 60 39.72 -36.32 0.90
CA HIS A 60 40.24 -35.67 -0.32
C HIS A 60 39.65 -36.22 -1.65
N ARG A 61 39.68 -35.49 -2.77
CA ARG A 61 40.45 -34.27 -3.11
C ARG A 61 39.68 -33.33 -4.08
N HIS A 62 40.24 -32.13 -4.31
CA HIS A 62 39.73 -31.09 -5.22
C HIS A 62 39.44 -31.56 -6.65
N HIS A 63 38.57 -30.84 -7.35
CA HIS A 63 38.80 -30.46 -8.75
C HIS A 63 38.39 -29.00 -9.01
N HIS A 64 39.31 -28.23 -9.60
CA HIS A 64 38.99 -26.98 -10.31
C HIS A 64 38.68 -27.33 -11.77
N HIS A 65 37.86 -26.51 -12.44
CA HIS A 65 38.04 -26.24 -13.88
C HIS A 65 37.73 -24.77 -14.19
N HIS A 66 38.48 -24.20 -15.13
CA HIS A 66 38.39 -22.82 -15.60
C HIS A 66 38.06 -22.78 -17.11
N HIS A 67 37.58 -21.61 -17.57
CA HIS A 67 37.49 -21.20 -18.98
C HIS A 67 36.43 -21.98 -19.82
N HIS A 68 35.93 -21.50 -20.96
CA HIS A 68 36.39 -20.42 -21.85
C HIS A 68 35.27 -19.43 -22.27
N HIS A 69 35.67 -18.19 -22.57
CA HIS A 69 34.92 -17.28 -23.45
C HIS A 69 35.47 -17.34 -24.88
N SER A 70 34.59 -17.21 -25.89
CA SER A 70 34.83 -16.73 -27.28
C SER A 70 33.53 -16.91 -28.08
N HIS A 71 33.16 -16.12 -29.10
CA HIS A 71 33.42 -14.70 -29.41
C HIS A 71 32.33 -14.27 -30.42
N ALA A 72 31.97 -12.98 -30.46
CA ALA A 72 31.17 -12.39 -31.54
C ALA A 72 32.04 -11.46 -32.41
N PRO A 73 31.88 -11.40 -33.76
CA PRO A 73 32.78 -10.64 -34.62
C PRO A 73 32.38 -9.17 -34.75
N ALA A 74 33.37 -8.28 -34.78
CA ALA A 74 33.25 -6.89 -35.22
C ALA A 74 34.22 -6.62 -36.37
N LYS A 75 33.98 -5.56 -37.16
CA LYS A 75 34.96 -5.01 -38.12
C LYS A 75 35.06 -3.46 -38.01
N PRO A 76 36.25 -2.86 -38.19
CA PRO A 76 36.49 -1.42 -37.97
C PRO A 76 36.90 -0.64 -39.24
N GLN A 77 37.12 0.68 -39.11
CA GLN A 77 38.18 1.53 -39.72
C GLN A 77 38.02 2.98 -39.17
N THR A 78 38.94 3.62 -38.42
CA THR A 78 40.26 4.27 -38.74
C THR A 78 40.15 5.60 -39.50
N HIS A 79 40.91 6.69 -39.25
CA HIS A 79 41.97 7.06 -38.27
C HIS A 79 41.67 8.50 -37.70
N HIS A 80 42.52 9.47 -37.27
CA HIS A 80 43.97 9.83 -37.30
C HIS A 80 44.38 10.73 -36.09
N HIS A 81 45.68 11.04 -35.98
CA HIS A 81 46.38 12.00 -35.08
C HIS A 81 47.46 12.74 -35.93
N PRO A 82 48.00 13.95 -35.58
CA PRO A 82 48.97 14.12 -34.46
C PRO A 82 49.15 15.53 -33.80
N LEU A 83 49.94 15.52 -32.70
CA LEU A 83 50.83 16.52 -32.03
C LEU A 83 50.68 18.08 -32.16
N ALA A 84 51.17 18.78 -31.12
CA ALA A 84 51.29 20.26 -30.98
C ALA A 84 52.76 20.76 -31.15
N PRO A 85 53.03 22.09 -31.25
CA PRO A 85 53.25 22.95 -30.05
C PRO A 85 52.80 24.44 -30.18
N ALA A 86 53.14 25.27 -29.16
CA ALA A 86 52.94 26.74 -29.06
C ALA A 86 54.19 27.53 -29.56
N PRO A 87 54.41 28.88 -29.39
CA PRO A 87 53.64 29.95 -28.68
C PRO A 87 53.56 31.34 -29.40
N SER A 88 53.01 32.39 -28.75
CA SER A 88 53.56 33.79 -28.61
C SER A 88 52.50 34.82 -28.12
N GLU A 89 52.92 36.05 -27.78
CA GLU A 89 52.25 37.06 -26.93
C GLU A 89 51.36 38.13 -27.63
N ALA A 90 50.78 39.04 -26.83
CA ALA A 90 49.96 40.22 -27.20
C ALA A 90 50.83 41.45 -27.64
N PRO A 91 50.31 42.66 -27.99
CA PRO A 91 49.30 43.51 -27.30
C PRO A 91 48.20 44.02 -28.29
N THR A 92 47.32 45.03 -28.07
CA THR A 92 47.32 46.23 -27.20
C THR A 92 45.90 46.72 -26.83
N HIS A 93 45.82 47.46 -25.73
CA HIS A 93 44.68 48.10 -25.04
C HIS A 93 43.75 49.02 -25.89
N HIS A 94 42.65 49.44 -25.22
CA HIS A 94 41.80 50.66 -25.42
C HIS A 94 40.43 50.46 -26.15
N ILE A 95 39.29 51.03 -25.72
CA ILE A 95 38.93 51.67 -24.42
C ILE A 95 37.38 51.70 -24.17
N TYR A 96 36.98 51.80 -22.89
CA TYR A 96 35.66 52.15 -22.28
C TYR A 96 34.29 51.84 -22.96
N THR A 97 33.55 50.95 -22.27
CA THR A 97 32.10 51.05 -21.89
C THR A 97 31.03 51.52 -22.89
N ASN A 98 30.02 50.65 -23.13
CA ASN A 98 28.72 50.87 -22.47
C ASN A 98 27.92 49.56 -22.25
N THR A 99 26.81 49.67 -21.50
CA THR A 99 25.99 48.62 -20.90
C THR A 99 25.18 47.73 -21.87
N LEU A 100 24.98 46.47 -21.49
CA LEU A 100 23.69 45.77 -21.62
C LEU A 100 23.56 44.58 -20.65
N THR A 101 22.81 44.83 -19.57
CA THR A 101 22.12 43.92 -18.64
C THR A 101 22.47 42.41 -18.65
N HIS A 102 23.34 41.99 -17.73
CA HIS A 102 23.36 40.60 -17.23
C HIS A 102 22.15 40.36 -16.33
N VAL A 103 21.12 39.68 -16.83
CA VAL A 103 19.96 39.26 -16.02
C VAL A 103 20.40 38.16 -15.03
N PRO A 104 20.28 38.35 -13.71
CA PRO A 104 20.58 37.29 -12.75
C PRO A 104 19.54 36.17 -12.87
N LEU A 105 20.00 34.93 -13.04
CA LEU A 105 19.15 33.76 -12.90
C LEU A 105 18.59 33.73 -11.46
N GLN A 106 17.29 34.00 -11.31
CA GLN A 106 16.61 33.94 -10.02
C GLN A 106 16.58 32.48 -9.53
N VAL A 107 17.57 32.12 -8.70
CA VAL A 107 17.49 30.95 -7.83
C VAL A 107 16.28 31.15 -6.93
N HIS A 108 15.16 30.55 -7.30
CA HIS A 108 13.99 30.50 -6.45
C HIS A 108 14.38 29.76 -5.15
N PRO A 109 14.06 30.32 -3.96
CA PRO A 109 14.16 29.57 -2.73
C PRO A 109 13.38 28.25 -2.87
N PRO A 110 13.82 27.14 -2.25
CA PRO A 110 13.02 25.93 -2.16
C PRO A 110 11.63 26.30 -1.65
N ALA A 111 10.58 25.88 -2.38
CA ALA A 111 9.21 26.26 -2.06
C ALA A 111 8.91 25.89 -0.60
N VAL A 112 8.76 26.90 0.25
CA VAL A 112 8.62 26.69 1.70
C VAL A 112 7.41 25.79 1.93
N ALA A 113 7.66 24.57 2.38
CA ALA A 113 6.61 23.65 2.78
C ALA A 113 5.90 24.27 3.99
N HIS A 114 4.76 24.92 3.73
CA HIS A 114 4.01 25.63 4.75
C HIS A 114 3.63 24.61 5.84
N PRO A 115 4.09 24.80 7.10
CA PRO A 115 3.81 23.82 8.15
C PRO A 115 2.30 23.67 8.29
N ILE A 116 1.80 22.44 8.12
CA ILE A 116 0.37 22.12 8.18
C ILE A 116 -0.21 22.68 9.49
N PRO A 117 -1.11 23.68 9.45
CA PRO A 117 -1.73 24.22 10.66
C PRO A 117 -2.31 23.12 11.56
N LYS A 118 -1.91 23.12 12.83
CA LYS A 118 -2.31 22.07 13.77
C LYS A 118 -3.82 22.05 13.98
N GLY A 119 -4.43 20.87 13.86
CA GLY A 119 -5.87 20.73 13.99
C GLY A 119 -6.36 19.28 13.93
N PHE A 120 -7.68 19.14 13.89
CA PHE A 120 -8.36 17.85 13.74
C PHE A 120 -8.23 17.33 12.29
N VAL A 121 -8.23 16.02 12.12
CA VAL A 121 -8.16 15.39 10.79
C VAL A 121 -9.56 15.14 10.21
N ALA A 122 -9.76 15.48 8.93
CA ALA A 122 -10.88 15.02 8.12
C ALA A 122 -10.35 14.26 6.91
N VAL A 123 -11.03 13.19 6.51
CA VAL A 123 -10.59 12.30 5.42
C VAL A 123 -11.71 12.12 4.41
N GLU A 124 -11.38 12.24 3.13
CA GLU A 124 -12.28 11.93 2.02
C GLU A 124 -11.63 11.02 0.98
N GLY A 125 -12.49 10.42 0.16
CA GLY A 125 -12.09 9.62 -0.99
C GLY A 125 -13.32 9.10 -1.70
N TYR A 126 -13.09 8.28 -2.72
CA TYR A 126 -14.15 7.65 -3.50
C TYR A 126 -13.90 6.15 -3.57
N VAL A 127 -14.97 5.35 -3.68
CA VAL A 127 -14.89 3.92 -3.99
C VAL A 127 -15.64 3.63 -5.28
N TYR A 128 -15.05 2.78 -6.11
CA TYR A 128 -15.62 2.32 -7.37
C TYR A 128 -15.65 0.78 -7.45
N THR A 129 -16.47 0.23 -8.32
CA THR A 129 -16.28 -1.12 -8.87
C THR A 129 -15.62 -0.97 -10.25
N LYS A 130 -14.50 -1.64 -10.52
CA LYS A 130 -13.87 -1.59 -11.85
C LYS A 130 -14.80 -2.15 -12.92
N SER A 131 -14.62 -1.78 -14.19
CA SER A 131 -15.31 -2.46 -15.31
C SER A 131 -14.70 -3.85 -15.56
N CYS A 132 -15.49 -4.85 -15.98
CA CYS A 132 -14.99 -6.19 -16.33
C CYS A 132 -13.86 -6.19 -17.37
N LYS A 133 -13.88 -5.28 -18.36
CA LYS A 133 -12.79 -5.08 -19.33
C LYS A 133 -11.43 -4.76 -18.68
N ASN A 134 -11.44 -4.24 -17.46
CA ASN A 134 -10.28 -3.80 -16.69
C ASN A 134 -10.18 -4.50 -15.32
N ALA A 135 -10.82 -5.67 -15.16
CA ALA A 135 -10.65 -6.50 -13.98
C ALA A 135 -9.16 -6.83 -13.75
N TYR A 136 -8.71 -6.81 -12.51
CA TYR A 136 -7.33 -7.04 -12.06
C TYR A 136 -6.27 -6.06 -12.58
N LEU A 137 -6.61 -5.17 -13.53
CA LEU A 137 -5.71 -4.11 -14.02
C LEU A 137 -5.62 -2.95 -13.03
N ASN A 138 -4.50 -2.22 -13.05
CA ASN A 138 -4.29 -1.02 -12.24
C ASN A 138 -4.95 0.23 -12.84
N THR A 139 -6.25 0.16 -13.16
CA THR A 139 -7.02 1.27 -13.74
C THR A 139 -8.48 1.26 -13.29
N ILE A 140 -9.10 2.45 -13.32
CA ILE A 140 -10.53 2.69 -13.08
C ILE A 140 -11.27 3.19 -14.33
N SER A 141 -10.68 3.00 -15.52
CA SER A 141 -11.36 3.32 -16.78
C SER A 141 -12.68 2.55 -16.89
N GLY A 142 -13.80 3.25 -17.07
CA GLY A 142 -15.14 2.65 -17.12
C GLY A 142 -15.66 2.12 -15.78
N ALA A 143 -14.99 2.41 -14.65
CA ALA A 143 -15.44 2.00 -13.33
C ALA A 143 -16.69 2.79 -12.87
N THR A 144 -17.59 2.14 -12.13
CA THR A 144 -18.82 2.75 -11.61
C THR A 144 -18.67 3.13 -10.14
N PRO A 145 -19.24 4.25 -9.67
CA PRO A 145 -19.20 4.59 -8.24
C PRO A 145 -19.94 3.53 -7.41
N LEU A 146 -19.34 3.09 -6.30
CA LEU A 146 -19.88 2.03 -5.46
C LEU A 146 -20.45 2.60 -4.15
N PRO A 147 -21.79 2.65 -3.99
CA PRO A 147 -22.43 3.15 -2.77
C PRO A 147 -22.48 2.10 -1.66
N GLY A 148 -22.53 2.55 -0.40
CA GLY A 148 -22.59 1.68 0.78
C GLY A 148 -21.30 0.97 1.16
N ALA A 149 -20.27 0.99 0.30
CA ALA A 149 -18.95 0.40 0.54
C ALA A 149 -18.34 0.92 1.84
N ILE A 150 -17.79 0.00 2.64
CA ILE A 150 -17.19 0.27 3.95
C ILE A 150 -15.69 0.47 3.77
N VAL A 151 -15.21 1.63 4.21
CA VAL A 151 -13.79 1.95 4.37
C VAL A 151 -13.46 2.13 5.85
N LYS A 152 -12.21 1.84 6.22
CA LYS A 152 -11.67 2.00 7.57
C LYS A 152 -10.51 3.00 7.54
N LEU A 153 -10.60 4.08 8.30
CA LEU A 153 -9.43 4.81 8.77
C LEU A 153 -8.85 4.03 9.95
N GLU A 154 -7.56 3.69 9.87
CA GLU A 154 -6.81 3.06 10.96
C GLU A 154 -5.54 3.85 11.23
N CYS A 155 -5.30 4.17 12.50
CA CYS A 155 -4.20 5.02 12.95
C CYS A 155 -3.36 4.32 14.03
N ASN A 156 -2.11 3.99 13.69
CA ASN A 156 -1.18 3.27 14.57
C ASN A 156 -0.44 4.24 15.50
N ILE A 157 -1.22 4.96 16.30
CA ILE A 157 -0.76 6.01 17.23
C ILE A 157 -0.30 5.43 18.57
N THR A 158 -1.05 4.47 19.11
CA THR A 158 -0.77 3.80 20.40
C THR A 158 -0.48 2.30 20.19
N ARG A 159 -0.30 1.54 21.26
CA ARG A 159 -0.22 0.06 21.20
C ARG A 159 -1.45 -0.58 20.53
N ASN A 160 -2.61 0.05 20.69
CA ASN A 160 -3.85 -0.35 20.02
C ASN A 160 -4.13 0.63 18.87
N PRO A 161 -4.36 0.14 17.63
CA PRO A 161 -4.77 1.00 16.53
C PRO A 161 -6.10 1.69 16.81
N LEU A 162 -6.20 2.99 16.53
CA LEU A 162 -7.49 3.68 16.55
C LEU A 162 -8.18 3.43 15.20
N ILE A 163 -9.37 2.84 15.26
CA ILE A 163 -10.15 2.40 14.09
C ILE A 163 -11.47 3.18 14.02
N GLN A 164 -11.77 3.75 12.85
CA GLN A 164 -13.05 4.36 12.53
C GLN A 164 -13.49 3.95 11.12
N THR A 165 -14.79 3.73 10.90
CA THR A 165 -15.32 3.34 9.59
C THR A 165 -16.24 4.40 8.99
N ALA A 166 -16.28 4.46 7.67
CA ALA A 166 -17.24 5.24 6.90
C ALA A 166 -17.90 4.36 5.83
N LYS A 167 -19.11 4.75 5.42
CA LYS A 167 -19.80 4.20 4.25
C LYS A 167 -19.84 5.23 3.13
N THR A 168 -19.73 4.77 1.89
CA THR A 168 -19.88 5.65 0.73
C THR A 168 -21.33 6.03 0.47
N THR A 169 -21.50 7.24 -0.04
CA THR A 169 -22.77 7.80 -0.53
C THR A 169 -23.12 7.26 -1.92
N VAL A 170 -24.29 7.64 -2.45
CA VAL A 170 -24.76 7.28 -3.82
C VAL A 170 -23.71 7.60 -4.91
N SER A 171 -22.90 8.64 -4.74
CA SER A 171 -21.83 9.02 -5.68
C SER A 171 -20.48 8.30 -5.46
N GLY A 172 -20.46 7.23 -4.66
CA GLY A 172 -19.24 6.52 -4.27
C GLY A 172 -18.32 7.31 -3.34
N LYS A 173 -18.62 8.58 -3.01
CA LYS A 173 -17.81 9.39 -2.09
C LYS A 173 -18.02 8.97 -0.64
N PHE A 174 -16.94 8.86 0.13
CA PHE A 174 -16.98 8.89 1.59
C PHE A 174 -16.36 10.18 2.15
N PHE A 175 -16.78 10.55 3.35
CA PHE A 175 -16.21 11.63 4.15
C PHE A 175 -16.28 11.24 5.62
N LEU A 176 -15.19 11.41 6.35
CA LEU A 176 -15.03 11.03 7.75
C LEU A 176 -14.34 12.16 8.52
N LEU A 177 -14.93 12.58 9.63
CA LEU A 177 -14.22 13.37 10.64
C LEU A 177 -13.53 12.39 11.57
N ALA A 178 -12.20 12.51 11.70
CA ALA A 178 -11.44 11.64 12.59
C ALA A 178 -11.80 11.91 14.06
N ASP A 179 -11.48 10.96 14.92
CA ASP A 179 -11.58 11.16 16.37
C ASP A 179 -10.68 12.33 16.80
N LYS A 180 -11.08 13.03 17.87
CA LYS A 180 -10.37 14.22 18.36
C LYS A 180 -8.95 13.93 18.87
N SER A 181 -8.62 12.68 19.17
CA SER A 181 -7.24 12.26 19.46
C SER A 181 -6.33 12.21 18.22
N ILE A 182 -6.88 12.10 17.01
CA ILE A 182 -6.11 12.08 15.76
C ILE A 182 -5.85 13.53 15.31
N THR A 183 -4.62 13.97 15.50
CA THR A 183 -4.15 15.30 15.08
C THR A 183 -3.36 15.24 13.78
N THR A 184 -3.19 16.40 13.14
CA THR A 184 -2.31 16.61 11.97
C THR A 184 -0.87 16.13 12.20
N ASP A 185 -0.38 16.18 13.44
CA ASP A 185 1.00 15.78 13.78
C ASP A 185 1.17 14.25 13.67
N GLU A 186 0.08 13.49 13.86
CA GLU A 186 0.09 12.03 13.92
C GLU A 186 -0.57 11.33 12.73
N VAL A 187 -1.21 12.10 11.83
CA VAL A 187 -1.90 11.62 10.62
C VAL A 187 -1.01 10.77 9.70
N HIS A 188 0.31 10.93 9.77
CA HIS A 188 1.28 10.13 9.03
C HIS A 188 1.32 8.65 9.48
N LYS A 189 0.79 8.34 10.67
CA LYS A 189 0.60 6.97 11.20
C LYS A 189 -0.74 6.37 10.79
N CYS A 190 -1.55 7.09 10.02
CA CYS A 190 -2.87 6.68 9.56
C CYS A 190 -2.87 6.21 8.10
N LYS A 191 -3.73 5.23 7.80
CA LYS A 191 -4.02 4.71 6.47
C LYS A 191 -5.52 4.49 6.30
N VAL A 192 -6.03 4.58 5.07
CA VAL A 192 -7.40 4.15 4.74
C VAL A 192 -7.38 2.80 4.05
N PHE A 193 -8.17 1.86 4.57
CA PHE A 193 -8.33 0.51 4.04
C PHE A 193 -9.73 0.31 3.47
N LEU A 194 -9.82 -0.39 2.35
CA LEU A 194 -11.04 -0.85 1.73
C LEU A 194 -11.46 -2.18 2.40
N VAL A 195 -12.62 -2.21 3.03
CA VAL A 195 -13.00 -3.34 3.92
C VAL A 195 -13.96 -4.31 3.23
N SER A 196 -15.15 -3.82 2.88
CA SER A 196 -16.24 -4.67 2.40
C SER A 196 -17.35 -3.85 1.74
N THR A 197 -18.31 -4.53 1.12
CA THR A 197 -19.49 -3.93 0.50
C THR A 197 -20.74 -4.10 1.38
N THR A 198 -21.88 -3.55 0.95
CA THR A 198 -23.21 -3.96 1.45
C THR A 198 -23.71 -5.20 0.70
N PHE A 199 -24.67 -5.91 1.30
CA PHE A 199 -25.34 -7.10 0.73
C PHE A 199 -25.74 -6.98 -0.76
N SER A 200 -26.19 -5.80 -1.22
CA SER A 200 -26.50 -5.52 -2.64
C SER A 200 -25.32 -5.64 -3.62
N TYR A 201 -24.11 -5.83 -3.10
CA TYR A 201 -22.84 -5.98 -3.82
C TYR A 201 -21.97 -7.08 -3.19
N GLU A 202 -22.61 -8.07 -2.56
CA GLU A 202 -21.94 -9.24 -2.00
C GLU A 202 -21.13 -10.00 -3.07
N GLY A 203 -20.00 -10.60 -2.67
CA GLY A 203 -19.06 -11.27 -3.59
C GLY A 203 -18.03 -10.37 -4.25
N GLN A 204 -18.21 -9.04 -4.30
CA GLN A 204 -17.15 -8.13 -4.75
C GLN A 204 -15.97 -8.13 -3.76
N LEU A 205 -14.77 -8.42 -4.27
CA LEU A 205 -13.53 -8.44 -3.49
C LEU A 205 -12.83 -7.08 -3.54
N PRO A 206 -12.28 -6.56 -2.42
CA PRO A 206 -11.40 -5.39 -2.45
C PRO A 206 -10.23 -5.60 -3.40
N SER A 207 -9.85 -4.58 -4.16
CA SER A 207 -8.60 -4.59 -4.96
C SER A 207 -7.55 -3.69 -4.33
N ASN A 208 -6.26 -3.96 -4.59
CA ASN A 208 -5.19 -3.07 -4.12
C ASN A 208 -4.97 -1.84 -5.01
N TYR A 209 -5.97 -1.42 -5.79
CA TYR A 209 -5.92 -0.18 -6.55
C TYR A 209 -5.77 1.02 -5.60
N ASN A 210 -4.76 1.87 -5.83
CA ASN A 210 -4.33 2.95 -4.93
C ASN A 210 -4.16 2.49 -3.46
N ASP A 211 -3.50 1.35 -3.24
CA ASP A 211 -3.23 0.78 -1.91
C ASP A 211 -4.51 0.45 -1.10
N GLY A 212 -5.62 0.12 -1.76
CA GLY A 212 -6.89 -0.21 -1.09
C GLY A 212 -6.80 -1.31 -0.01
N ILE A 213 -5.86 -2.26 -0.14
CA ILE A 213 -5.62 -3.36 0.81
C ILE A 213 -4.35 -3.10 1.65
N THR A 214 -3.29 -2.56 1.06
CA THR A 214 -2.03 -2.19 1.74
C THR A 214 -2.13 -0.90 2.58
N GLY A 215 -3.27 -0.22 2.50
CA GLY A 215 -3.63 0.99 3.24
C GLY A 215 -3.20 2.26 2.52
N ALA A 216 -4.18 2.99 1.98
CA ALA A 216 -3.97 4.19 1.19
C ALA A 216 -3.48 5.37 2.04
N THR A 217 -2.47 6.08 1.53
CA THR A 217 -1.82 7.22 2.20
C THR A 217 -2.67 8.49 2.11
N LEU A 218 -2.86 9.15 3.25
CA LEU A 218 -3.59 10.42 3.38
C LEU A 218 -2.79 11.58 2.77
N ARG A 219 -3.28 12.19 1.68
CA ARG A 219 -2.63 13.31 0.99
C ARG A 219 -3.26 14.65 1.43
N PRO A 220 -2.51 15.61 1.99
CA PRO A 220 -3.06 16.89 2.46
C PRO A 220 -3.85 17.65 1.38
N GLN A 221 -4.95 18.28 1.77
CA GLN A 221 -5.79 19.16 0.96
C GLN A 221 -6.00 20.51 1.68
N LYS A 222 -6.86 21.37 1.13
CA LYS A 222 -7.23 22.65 1.77
C LYS A 222 -7.99 22.41 3.08
N PRO A 223 -7.76 23.23 4.14
CA PRO A 223 -8.56 23.16 5.37
C PRO A 223 -10.04 23.38 5.12
N ILE A 224 -10.87 22.81 6.00
CA ILE A 224 -12.33 23.00 6.02
C ILE A 224 -12.80 23.36 7.43
N VAL A 225 -13.97 23.99 7.53
CA VAL A 225 -14.66 24.21 8.80
C VAL A 225 -15.91 23.33 8.84
N SER A 226 -16.11 22.60 9.94
CA SER A 226 -17.30 21.78 10.16
C SER A 226 -17.70 21.85 11.63
N LYS A 227 -18.99 22.11 11.91
CA LYS A 227 -19.52 22.29 13.28
C LYS A 227 -18.69 23.28 14.13
N ASN A 228 -18.29 24.38 13.52
CA ASN A 228 -17.43 25.44 14.09
C ASN A 228 -16.02 24.98 14.54
N LEU A 229 -15.56 23.82 14.09
CA LEU A 229 -14.19 23.33 14.28
C LEU A 229 -13.43 23.34 12.95
N HIS A 230 -12.14 23.68 13.02
CA HIS A 230 -11.23 23.61 11.88
C HIS A 230 -10.67 22.20 11.73
N PHE A 231 -10.78 21.65 10.53
CA PHE A 231 -10.20 20.36 10.15
C PHE A 231 -9.21 20.54 9.01
N PHE A 232 -8.09 19.82 9.07
CA PHE A 232 -7.26 19.59 7.91
C PHE A 232 -7.84 18.43 7.11
N LEU A 233 -8.19 18.69 5.85
CA LEU A 233 -8.71 17.68 4.95
C LEU A 233 -7.56 16.88 4.32
N TYR A 234 -7.73 15.58 4.23
CA TYR A 234 -6.86 14.67 3.50
C TYR A 234 -7.69 13.88 2.49
N ASN A 235 -7.13 13.65 1.31
CA ASN A 235 -7.76 12.84 0.26
C ASN A 235 -6.87 11.62 -0.03
N VAL A 236 -7.45 10.42 -0.08
CA VAL A 236 -6.71 9.17 -0.36
C VAL A 236 -6.82 8.70 -1.82
N GLY A 237 -7.52 9.47 -2.65
CA GLY A 237 -7.84 9.13 -4.03
C GLY A 237 -9.03 8.17 -4.18
N PRO A 238 -9.23 7.64 -5.40
CA PRO A 238 -10.20 6.58 -5.67
C PRO A 238 -9.64 5.21 -5.27
N LEU A 239 -10.35 4.48 -4.41
CA LEU A 239 -10.15 3.06 -4.15
C LEU A 239 -11.11 2.23 -5.04
N ALA A 240 -10.85 0.94 -5.23
CA ALA A 240 -11.74 0.11 -6.06
C ALA A 240 -11.88 -1.35 -5.60
N PHE A 241 -13.08 -1.90 -5.77
CA PHE A 241 -13.36 -3.34 -5.76
C PHE A 241 -13.16 -3.93 -7.16
N GLU A 242 -12.80 -5.23 -7.20
CA GLU A 242 -12.87 -6.01 -8.43
C GLU A 242 -14.34 -6.29 -8.81
N PRO A 243 -14.65 -6.40 -10.12
CA PRO A 243 -16.01 -6.63 -10.58
C PRO A 243 -16.44 -8.09 -10.43
N LEU A 244 -17.75 -8.29 -10.30
CA LEU A 244 -18.39 -9.55 -10.64
C LEU A 244 -18.71 -9.55 -12.12
N CYS A 245 -18.13 -10.49 -12.85
CA CYS A 245 -18.29 -10.63 -14.30
C CYS A 245 -19.03 -11.93 -14.63
N ALA A 246 -19.91 -11.86 -15.61
CA ALA A 246 -20.33 -13.06 -16.34
C ALA A 246 -19.12 -13.57 -17.15
N TYR A 247 -18.97 -14.89 -17.18
CA TYR A 247 -18.00 -15.64 -17.99
C TYR A 247 -18.73 -16.32 -19.16
#